data_AF-A0A5B7G5F9-F1
#
_entry.id   AF-A0A5B7G5F9-F1
#
_cell.length_a   1.000
_cell.length_b   1.000
_cell.length_c   1.000
_cell.angle_alpha   90.00
_cell.angle_beta   90.00
_cell.angle_gamma   90.00
#
_symmetry.space_group_name_H-M   'P 1'
#
loop_
_entity.id
_entity.type
_entity.pdbx_description
1 polymer ?
#
loop_
_entity_poly.entity_id
_entity_poly.type
_entity_poly.pdbx_seq_one_letter_code
_entity_poly.pdbx_strand_id
1 'polypeptide(L)'
;MFETVKAHPTFNYSKGCVYSQDLFEFTEEEILGMFPSSVQKVRNSSNMVLLTFFGSTLPDCVHIGPINLRVKRFISSPLQCLSCYGYGHGKSSCKEAS
;
A
#
# COMPACT_ATOMS: atom_id res chain seq x y z
N MET A 1 22.85 28.25 -8.39
CA MET A 1 21.44 28.36 -7.95
C MET A 1 20.97 26.93 -7.72
N PHE A 2 20.83 26.49 -6.47
CA PHE A 2 20.41 25.11 -6.20
C PHE A 2 18.90 25.04 -6.37
N GLU A 3 18.43 24.24 -7.33
CA GLU A 3 17.01 23.95 -7.47
C GLU A 3 16.52 23.28 -6.19
N THR A 4 15.42 23.80 -5.64
CA THR A 4 14.74 23.20 -4.50
C THR A 4 14.14 21.86 -4.96
N VAL A 5 14.73 20.75 -4.51
CA VAL A 5 14.24 19.40 -4.83
C VAL A 5 12.83 19.25 -4.27
N LYS A 6 11.83 19.16 -5.15
CA LYS A 6 10.44 18.88 -4.78
C LYS A 6 10.16 17.38 -4.85
N ALA A 7 9.36 16.87 -3.93
CA ALA A 7 8.89 15.49 -3.98
C ALA A 7 8.11 15.25 -5.28
N HIS A 8 8.54 14.30 -6.09
CA HIS A 8 7.75 13.72 -7.18
C HIS A 8 6.34 13.30 -6.69
N PRO A 9 5.25 13.68 -7.38
CA PRO A 9 3.88 13.47 -6.89
C PRO A 9 3.50 12.02 -6.57
N THR A 10 4.13 11.04 -7.23
CA THR A 10 3.78 9.61 -7.14
C THR A 10 4.87 8.69 -6.63
N PHE A 11 6.16 9.07 -6.68
CA PHE A 11 7.29 8.19 -6.38
C PHE A 11 7.84 8.34 -4.95
N ASN A 12 7.23 9.19 -4.13
CA ASN A 12 7.64 9.41 -2.74
C ASN A 12 6.77 8.64 -1.74
N TYR A 13 6.23 7.51 -2.17
CA TYR A 13 5.44 6.66 -1.29
C TYR A 13 5.90 5.22 -1.36
N SER A 14 6.11 4.60 -0.21
CA SER A 14 6.37 3.18 -0.07
C SER A 14 5.10 2.49 0.47
N LYS A 15 4.87 1.25 0.01
CA LYS A 15 3.69 0.47 0.41
C LYS A 15 4.12 -0.77 1.17
N GLY A 16 3.54 -0.95 2.34
CA GLY A 16 3.72 -2.13 3.17
C GLY A 16 2.40 -2.75 3.58
N CYS A 17 2.40 -4.01 3.97
CA CYS A 17 1.26 -4.69 4.55
C CYS A 17 1.60 -5.24 5.93
N VAL A 18 0.61 -5.22 6.81
CA VAL A 18 0.63 -5.90 8.10
C VAL A 18 -0.49 -6.92 8.16
N TYR A 19 -0.25 -8.00 8.89
CA TYR A 19 -1.20 -9.08 9.12
C TYR A 19 -1.48 -9.13 10.61
N SER A 20 -2.64 -8.63 11.03
CA SER A 20 -3.11 -8.74 12.40
C SER A 20 -4.63 -8.84 12.39
N GLN A 21 -5.17 -9.87 13.04
CA GLN A 21 -6.61 -10.06 13.16
C GLN A 21 -7.24 -8.96 14.02
N ASP A 22 -6.49 -8.45 14.99
CA ASP A 22 -6.91 -7.36 15.87
C ASP A 22 -7.33 -6.12 15.06
N LEU A 23 -6.75 -5.91 13.87
CA LEU A 23 -7.06 -4.74 13.03
C LEU A 23 -8.31 -4.91 12.16
N PHE A 24 -8.87 -6.11 12.03
CA PHE A 24 -9.97 -6.36 11.09
C PHE A 24 -11.33 -5.86 11.58
N GLU A 25 -11.47 -5.64 12.88
CA GLU A 25 -12.71 -5.12 13.48
C GLU A 25 -12.82 -3.58 13.40
N PHE A 26 -11.73 -2.91 13.01
CA PHE A 26 -11.65 -1.45 12.96
C PHE A 26 -11.84 -0.90 11.54
N THR A 27 -12.41 0.29 11.46
CA THR A 27 -12.54 1.08 10.22
C THR A 27 -11.18 1.62 9.75
N GLU A 28 -11.07 2.01 8.47
CA GLU A 28 -9.80 2.54 7.94
C GLU A 28 -9.37 3.83 8.66
N GLU A 29 -10.34 4.65 9.09
CA GLU A 29 -10.14 5.88 9.84
C GLU A 29 -9.63 5.62 11.25
N GLU A 30 -10.21 4.64 11.95
CA GLU A 30 -9.76 4.22 13.28
C GLU A 30 -8.34 3.65 13.23
N ILE A 31 -8.07 2.79 12.24
CA ILE A 31 -6.74 2.25 12.01
C ILE A 31 -5.75 3.39 11.72
N LEU A 32 -6.11 4.34 10.85
CA LEU A 32 -5.24 5.48 10.57
C LEU A 32 -4.94 6.29 11.84
N GLY A 33 -5.91 6.47 12.73
CA GLY A 33 -5.74 7.16 14.01
C GLY A 33 -4.85 6.41 15.02
N MET A 34 -4.78 5.08 14.94
CA MET A 34 -3.92 4.25 15.79
C MET A 34 -2.45 4.25 15.35
N PHE A 35 -2.20 4.51 14.07
CA PHE A 35 -0.86 4.44 13.48
C PHE A 35 -0.10 5.79 13.56
N PRO A 36 1.24 5.76 13.55
CA PRO A 36 2.03 6.98 13.54
C PRO A 36 1.78 7.82 12.27
N SER A 37 2.00 9.12 12.37
CA SER A 37 1.84 10.11 11.28
C SER A 37 2.68 9.83 10.02
N SER A 38 3.65 8.93 10.11
CA SER A 38 4.37 8.40 8.95
C SER A 38 3.47 7.62 7.98
N VAL A 39 2.36 7.05 8.46
CA VAL A 39 1.34 6.40 7.63
C VAL A 39 0.40 7.45 7.08
N GLN A 40 0.35 7.57 5.76
CA GLN A 40 -0.47 8.55 5.04
C GLN A 40 -1.84 7.99 4.65
N LYS A 41 -1.90 6.69 4.40
CA LYS A 41 -3.13 6.02 4.00
C LYS A 41 -3.14 4.58 4.47
N VAL A 42 -4.29 4.16 4.95
CA VAL A 42 -4.61 2.77 5.28
C VAL A 42 -5.62 2.26 4.25
N ARG A 43 -5.54 0.97 3.92
CA ARG A 43 -6.62 0.25 3.24
C ARG A 43 -6.80 -1.10 3.93
N ASN A 44 -8.00 -1.34 4.47
CA ASN A 44 -8.31 -2.60 5.14
C ASN A 44 -8.78 -3.62 4.09
N SER A 45 -8.35 -4.86 4.22
CA SER A 45 -8.75 -5.98 3.37
C SER A 45 -8.87 -7.21 4.25
N SER A 46 -9.70 -8.19 3.87
CA SER A 46 -10.09 -9.30 4.73
C SER A 46 -8.94 -10.08 5.38
N ASN A 47 -7.75 -10.05 4.77
CA ASN A 47 -6.58 -10.79 5.23
C ASN A 47 -5.35 -9.92 5.52
N MET A 48 -5.39 -8.62 5.23
CA MET A 48 -4.24 -7.73 5.43
C MET A 48 -4.66 -6.27 5.51
N VAL A 49 -3.88 -5.48 6.24
CA VAL A 49 -3.97 -4.02 6.21
C VAL A 49 -2.83 -3.47 5.36
N LEU A 50 -3.17 -2.76 4.29
CA LEU A 50 -2.23 -2.07 3.43
C LEU A 50 -1.94 -0.67 3.99
N LEU A 51 -0.68 -0.37 4.20
CA LEU A 51 -0.15 0.89 4.70
C LEU A 51 0.61 1.60 3.59
N THR A 52 0.34 2.89 3.41
CA THR A 52 1.10 3.77 2.53
C THR A 52 1.89 4.75 3.39
N PHE A 53 3.21 4.73 3.26
CA PHE A 53 4.12 5.62 3.97
C PHE A 53 4.62 6.72 3.04
N PHE A 54 4.91 7.89 3.58
CA PHE A 54 5.67 8.91 2.87
C PHE A 54 7.17 8.57 2.94
N GLY A 55 7.84 8.54 1.80
CA GLY A 55 9.26 8.20 1.66
C GLY A 55 9.52 6.98 0.78
N SER A 56 10.78 6.78 0.41
CA SER A 56 11.24 5.66 -0.42
C SER A 56 11.62 4.41 0.40
N THR A 57 11.93 4.59 1.68
CA THR A 57 12.23 3.51 2.61
C THR A 57 10.94 2.97 3.22
N LEU A 58 10.88 1.65 3.38
CA LEU A 58 9.81 0.97 4.09
C LEU A 58 10.33 0.61 5.49
N PRO A 59 9.63 0.97 6.58
CA PRO A 59 10.03 0.53 7.90
C PRO A 59 9.84 -0.98 8.04
N ASP A 60 10.69 -1.64 8.83
CA ASP A 60 10.57 -3.08 9.08
C ASP A 60 9.40 -3.42 10.02
N CYS A 61 9.09 -2.49 10.94
CA CYS A 61 8.03 -2.62 11.93
C CYS A 61 7.32 -1.28 12.14
N VAL A 62 6.08 -1.35 12.60
CA VAL A 62 5.26 -0.21 13.01
C VAL A 62 4.66 -0.47 14.38
N HIS A 63 4.63 0.57 15.20
CA HIS A 63 4.27 0.48 16.62
C HIS A 63 2.87 1.08 16.80
N ILE A 64 2.00 0.35 17.48
CA ILE A 64 0.64 0.79 17.84
C ILE A 64 0.49 0.55 19.33
N GLY A 65 0.62 1.60 20.14
CA GLY A 65 0.71 1.45 21.59
C GLY A 65 1.83 0.45 21.97
N PRO A 66 1.54 -0.62 22.73
CA PRO A 66 2.53 -1.64 23.10
C PRO A 66 2.77 -2.72 22.02
N ILE A 67 2.03 -2.68 20.90
CA ILE A 67 2.06 -3.73 19.88
C ILE A 67 3.05 -3.35 18.78
N ASN A 68 3.93 -4.29 18.43
CA ASN A 68 4.88 -4.16 17.33
C ASN A 68 4.45 -5.05 16.17
N LEU A 69 4.00 -4.43 15.08
CA LEU A 69 3.59 -5.14 13.86
C LEU A 69 4.71 -5.13 12.83
N ARG A 70 5.09 -6.31 12.34
CA ARG A 70 6.05 -6.43 11.25
C ARG A 70 5.42 -6.00 9.93
N VAL A 71 6.08 -5.08 9.25
CA VAL A 71 5.66 -4.59 7.93
C VAL A 71 6.35 -5.43 6.85
N LYS A 72 5.57 -5.96 5.92
CA LYS A 72 6.07 -6.63 4.72
C LYS A 72 5.90 -5.71 3.52
N ARG A 73 6.82 -5.74 2.55
CA ARG A 73 6.64 -4.99 1.30
C ARG A 73 5.37 -5.47 0.59
N PHE A 74 4.52 -4.54 0.21
CA PHE A 74 3.33 -4.87 -0.57
C PHE A 74 3.72 -5.17 -2.03
N ILE A 75 3.31 -6.34 -2.52
CA ILE A 75 3.43 -6.72 -3.93
C ILE A 75 2.00 -6.83 -4.47
N SER A 76 1.63 -5.95 -5.38
CA SER A 76 0.32 -5.99 -6.02
C SER A 76 0.19 -7.24 -6.89
N SER A 77 -1.02 -7.78 -6.99
CA SER A 77 -1.33 -8.82 -7.97
C SER A 77 -0.86 -8.39 -9.38
N PRO A 78 -0.32 -9.31 -10.18
CA PRO A 78 0.05 -9.03 -11.56
C PRO A 78 -1.14 -8.44 -12.32
N LEU A 79 -0.86 -7.50 -13.23
CA LEU A 79 -1.90 -6.92 -14.08
C LEU A 79 -2.48 -8.03 -14.97
N GLN A 80 -3.75 -8.36 -14.76
CA GLN A 80 -4.48 -9.35 -15.55
C GLN A 80 -5.54 -8.66 -16.41
N CYS A 81 -5.56 -9.01 -17.70
CA CYS A 81 -6.57 -8.56 -18.63
C CYS A 81 -7.88 -9.31 -18.39
N LEU A 82 -8.97 -8.58 -18.15
CA LEU A 82 -10.29 -9.20 -17.92
C LEU A 82 -11.02 -9.59 -19.22
N SER A 83 -10.42 -9.33 -20.39
CA SER A 83 -10.96 -9.74 -21.69
C SER A 83 -10.40 -11.10 -22.14
N CYS A 84 -9.09 -11.28 -22.10
CA CYS A 84 -8.44 -12.53 -22.54
C CYS A 84 -7.82 -13.35 -21.39
N TYR A 85 -7.91 -12.89 -20.14
CA TYR A 85 -7.30 -13.50 -18.96
C TYR A 85 -5.76 -13.58 -18.95
N GLY A 86 -5.08 -13.06 -19.98
CA GLY A 86 -3.63 -12.93 -20.04
C GLY A 86 -3.07 -11.88 -19.07
N TYR A 87 -1.78 -11.99 -18.74
CA TYR A 87 -1.08 -11.06 -17.85
C TYR A 87 -0.32 -9.95 -18.61
N GLY A 88 0.09 -8.91 -17.89
CA GLY A 88 1.00 -7.86 -18.38
C GLY A 88 0.33 -6.71 -19.13
N HIS A 89 -0.99 -6.75 -19.33
CA HIS A 89 -1.74 -5.69 -19.99
C HIS A 89 -3.16 -5.56 -19.42
N GLY A 90 -3.72 -4.35 -19.53
CA GLY A 90 -5.11 -4.09 -19.17
C GLY A 90 -6.04 -4.28 -20.37
N LYS A 91 -7.35 -4.29 -20.10
CA LYS A 91 -8.40 -4.42 -21.13
C LYS A 91 -8.25 -3.42 -22.28
N SER A 92 -7.87 -2.18 -22.00
CA SER A 92 -7.68 -1.11 -22.99
C SER A 92 -6.53 -1.37 -23.98
N SER A 93 -5.60 -2.25 -23.64
CA SER A 93 -4.45 -2.61 -24.49
C SER A 93 -4.51 -4.07 -24.96
N CYS A 94 -5.67 -4.71 -24.81
CA CYS A 94 -5.89 -6.10 -25.20
C CYS A 94 -5.93 -6.23 -26.73
N LYS A 95 -5.04 -7.04 -27.29
CA LYS A 95 -4.98 -7.30 -28.74
C LYS A 95 -5.93 -8.42 -29.19
N GLU A 96 -6.36 -9.26 -28.26
CA GLU A 96 -7.28 -10.37 -28.49
C GLU A 96 -8.75 -9.97 -28.27
N ALA A 97 -8.99 -8.74 -27.82
CA ALA A 97 -10.33 -8.16 -27.76
C ALA A 97 -10.72 -7.68 -29.16
N SER A 98 -11.02 -8.63 -30.05
CA SER A 98 -11.83 -8.39 -31.26
C SER A 98 -13.26 -8.87 -31.00
#